data_AF-A0A9Q3C317-F1
#
_entry.id   AF-A0A9Q3C317-F1
#
_cell.length_a   1.000
_cell.length_b   1.000
_cell.length_c   1.000
_cell.angle_alpha   90.00
_cell.angle_beta   90.00
_cell.angle_gamma   90.00
#
_symmetry.space_group_name_H-M   'P 1'
#
loop_
_entity.id
_entity.type
_entity.pdbx_description
1 polymer ?
#
loop_
_entity_poly.entity_id
_entity_poly.type
_entity_poly.pdbx_seq_one_letter_code
_entity_poly.pdbx_strand_id
1 'polypeptide(L)'
;MESYSQLPQLSNGKLYLSKIQDAQLMKTKPNRGKGYKAGNSCITGVVIDNKPTQLLLDSGALCSCVGKSFLKTCVPNFEDQLLPIDGIEFNSASNPMKSLGIFETTIIFPHINGNLRITVEFVVMERYSGTHFILENDYLIMYGIDLHNNKEI
;
A
#
# COMPACT_ATOMS: atom_id res chain seq x y z
N MET A 1 20.31 24.05 -13.88
CA MET A 1 18.93 23.55 -14.07
C MET A 1 18.54 22.92 -12.76
N GLU A 2 17.78 23.65 -11.94
CA GLU A 2 17.58 23.35 -10.52
C GLU A 2 16.61 22.18 -10.31
N SER A 3 16.95 21.37 -9.32
CA SER A 3 16.28 20.15 -8.88
C SER A 3 14.97 20.46 -8.15
N TYR A 4 13.84 20.32 -8.85
CA TYR A 4 12.50 20.40 -8.26
C TYR A 4 12.03 19.09 -7.58
N SER A 5 12.88 18.07 -7.44
CA SER A 5 12.41 16.68 -7.27
C SER A 5 12.32 16.15 -5.84
N GLN A 6 12.23 17.00 -4.81
CA GLN A 6 12.16 16.53 -3.41
C GLN A 6 11.01 17.14 -2.58
N LEU A 7 10.24 18.06 -3.15
CA LEU A 7 9.11 18.64 -2.43
C LEU A 7 7.83 17.83 -2.72
N PRO A 8 6.99 17.55 -1.71
CA PRO A 8 5.66 17.00 -1.92
C PRO A 8 4.88 17.87 -2.92
N GLN A 9 4.00 17.26 -3.71
CA GLN A 9 3.07 18.04 -4.53
C GLN A 9 2.20 18.91 -3.61
N LEU A 10 2.41 20.22 -3.67
CA LEU A 10 1.62 21.17 -2.88
C LEU A 10 0.19 21.23 -3.41
N SER A 11 -0.78 20.81 -2.59
CA SER A 11 -2.20 21.03 -2.84
C SER A 11 -2.53 22.50 -2.61
N ASN A 12 -2.28 23.35 -3.61
CA ASN A 12 -2.55 24.80 -3.53
C ASN A 12 -4.06 25.17 -3.60
N GLY A 13 -4.95 24.28 -3.16
CA GLY A 13 -6.42 24.41 -3.27
C GLY A 13 -6.95 24.44 -4.71
N LYS A 14 -6.07 24.34 -5.71
CA LYS A 14 -6.41 24.22 -7.13
C LYS A 14 -5.84 22.92 -7.65
N LEU A 15 -6.65 21.86 -7.63
CA LEU A 15 -6.31 20.61 -8.31
C LEU A 15 -6.11 20.91 -9.81
N TYR A 16 -4.85 20.97 -10.25
CA TYR A 16 -4.52 21.23 -11.64
C TYR A 16 -4.68 19.94 -12.43
N LEU A 17 -5.90 19.72 -12.92
CA LEU A 17 -6.21 18.53 -13.71
C LEU A 17 -5.55 18.63 -15.08
N SER A 18 -4.51 17.83 -15.30
CA SER A 18 -3.89 17.65 -16.61
C SER A 18 -3.74 16.16 -16.90
N LYS A 19 -3.83 15.77 -18.18
CA LYS A 19 -3.70 14.36 -18.63
C LYS A 19 -4.74 13.40 -18.03
N ILE A 20 -6.00 13.83 -17.92
CA ILE A 20 -7.10 12.95 -17.55
C ILE A 20 -7.26 11.88 -18.64
N GLN A 21 -7.29 10.61 -18.24
CA GLN A 21 -7.60 9.49 -19.10
C GLN A 21 -8.67 8.63 -18.44
N ASP A 22 -9.60 8.09 -19.24
CA ASP A 22 -10.56 7.12 -18.74
C ASP A 22 -9.83 5.85 -18.30
N ALA A 23 -10.07 5.42 -17.06
CA ALA A 23 -9.59 4.15 -16.56
C ALA A 23 -10.28 3.00 -17.30
N GLN A 24 -9.51 2.03 -17.78
CA GLN A 24 -10.09 0.82 -18.35
C GLN A 24 -10.46 -0.17 -17.23
N LEU A 25 -11.60 -0.81 -17.40
CA LEU A 25 -12.12 -1.75 -16.41
C LEU A 25 -11.29 -3.04 -16.41
N MET A 26 -10.79 -3.43 -15.23
CA MET A 26 -10.15 -4.75 -15.05
C MET A 26 -11.16 -5.88 -14.79
N LYS A 27 -12.43 -5.55 -14.56
CA LYS A 27 -13.53 -6.50 -14.29
C LYS A 27 -14.82 -6.03 -14.96
N THR A 28 -15.73 -6.97 -15.24
CA THR A 28 -17.03 -6.66 -15.84
C THR A 28 -17.85 -5.73 -14.94
N LYS A 29 -18.35 -4.64 -15.52
CA LYS A 29 -19.24 -3.69 -14.84
C LYS A 29 -20.66 -4.26 -14.77
N PRO A 30 -21.35 -4.20 -13.62
CA PRO A 30 -22.78 -4.46 -13.54
C PRO A 30 -23.59 -3.54 -14.46
N ASN A 31 -24.81 -3.96 -14.81
CA ASN A 31 -25.74 -3.14 -15.58
C ASN A 31 -25.97 -1.77 -14.91
N ARG A 32 -26.06 -0.73 -15.74
CA ARG A 32 -26.36 0.64 -15.29
C ARG A 32 -27.62 0.66 -14.41
N GLY A 33 -27.56 1.38 -13.29
CA GLY A 33 -28.68 1.51 -12.36
C GLY A 33 -28.84 0.36 -11.35
N LYS A 34 -27.94 -0.61 -11.32
CA LYS A 34 -27.91 -1.65 -10.27
C LYS A 34 -26.90 -1.30 -9.17
N GLY A 35 -27.16 -1.78 -7.95
CA GLY A 35 -26.20 -1.69 -6.85
C GLY A 35 -24.97 -2.57 -7.11
N TYR A 36 -23.78 -2.02 -6.90
CA TYR A 36 -22.51 -2.68 -7.16
C TYR A 36 -22.09 -3.42 -5.88
N LYS A 37 -22.27 -4.75 -5.85
CA LYS A 37 -22.02 -5.58 -4.66
C LYS A 37 -20.86 -6.58 -4.82
N ALA A 38 -20.05 -6.41 -5.86
CA ALA A 38 -18.96 -7.35 -6.17
C ALA A 38 -17.67 -7.10 -5.36
N GLY A 39 -17.62 -6.03 -4.57
CA GLY A 39 -16.49 -5.73 -3.69
C GLY A 39 -16.59 -6.56 -2.41
N ASN A 40 -15.64 -7.48 -2.21
CA ASN A 40 -15.61 -8.38 -1.05
C ASN A 40 -14.46 -8.04 -0.09
N SER A 41 -13.45 -7.30 -0.54
CA SER A 41 -12.30 -6.85 0.24
C SER A 41 -11.60 -5.68 -0.46
N CYS A 42 -10.75 -4.96 0.27
CA CYS A 42 -9.82 -3.96 -0.27
C CYS A 42 -8.46 -4.56 -0.65
N ILE A 43 -8.43 -5.87 -0.99
CA ILE A 43 -7.22 -6.55 -1.44
C ILE A 43 -7.05 -6.30 -2.93
N THR A 44 -5.86 -5.82 -3.30
CA THR A 44 -5.46 -5.59 -4.68
C THR A 44 -4.19 -6.37 -5.03
N GLY A 45 -4.00 -6.63 -6.32
CA GLY A 45 -2.78 -7.23 -6.84
C GLY A 45 -1.73 -6.16 -7.09
N VAL A 46 -0.51 -6.40 -6.62
CA VAL A 46 0.65 -5.54 -6.81
C VAL A 46 1.85 -6.37 -7.27
N VAL A 47 2.90 -5.71 -7.74
CA VAL A 47 4.21 -6.33 -7.97
C VAL A 47 5.21 -5.78 -6.95
N ILE A 48 5.84 -6.68 -6.21
CA ILE A 48 6.91 -6.40 -5.24
C ILE A 48 8.07 -7.34 -5.59
N ASP A 49 9.29 -6.81 -5.72
CA ASP A 49 10.47 -7.57 -6.15
C ASP A 49 10.23 -8.43 -7.41
N ASN A 50 9.61 -7.82 -8.43
CA ASN A 50 9.20 -8.48 -9.68
C ASN A 50 8.23 -9.67 -9.51
N LYS A 51 7.66 -9.87 -8.32
CA LYS A 51 6.71 -10.93 -8.03
C LYS A 51 5.28 -10.40 -7.84
N PRO A 52 4.29 -10.93 -8.58
CA PRO A 52 2.87 -10.65 -8.32
C PRO A 52 2.46 -11.11 -6.91
N THR A 53 1.84 -10.21 -6.17
CA THR A 53 1.60 -10.31 -4.73
C THR A 53 0.28 -9.64 -4.36
N GLN A 54 -0.28 -9.95 -3.19
CA GLN A 54 -1.48 -9.31 -2.66
C GLN A 54 -1.14 -8.24 -1.62
N LEU A 55 -1.86 -7.12 -1.70
CA LEU A 55 -1.78 -5.98 -0.77
C LEU A 55 -3.20 -5.65 -0.30
N LEU A 56 -3.41 -5.59 1.01
CA LEU A 56 -4.61 -5.01 1.61
C LEU A 56 -4.38 -3.51 1.81
N LEU A 57 -5.31 -2.70 1.33
CA LEU A 57 -5.38 -1.30 1.70
C LEU A 57 -6.21 -1.20 2.99
N ASP A 58 -5.57 -0.87 4.11
CA ASP A 58 -6.19 -0.90 5.45
C ASP A 58 -5.96 0.40 6.20
N SER A 59 -6.95 1.29 6.16
CA SER A 59 -6.91 2.54 6.91
C SER A 59 -7.04 2.36 8.43
N GLY A 60 -7.37 1.15 8.90
CA GLY A 60 -7.51 0.84 10.32
C GLY A 60 -6.26 0.21 10.94
N ALA A 61 -5.24 -0.06 10.13
CA ALA A 61 -3.97 -0.54 10.62
C ALA A 61 -3.20 0.56 11.36
N LEU A 62 -2.35 0.18 12.30
CA LEU A 62 -1.47 1.14 12.99
C LEU A 62 -0.26 1.54 12.12
N CYS A 63 0.21 0.61 11.29
CA CYS A 63 1.33 0.82 10.38
C CYS A 63 1.22 -0.13 9.19
N SER A 64 1.99 0.17 8.15
CA SER A 64 2.19 -0.77 7.05
C SER A 64 3.05 -1.94 7.53
N CYS A 65 2.57 -3.17 7.33
CA CYS A 65 3.24 -4.35 7.85
C CYS A 65 3.07 -5.60 7.00
N VAL A 66 3.91 -6.60 7.25
CA VAL A 66 3.87 -7.91 6.59
C VAL A 66 4.37 -9.00 7.51
N GLY A 67 3.83 -10.21 7.38
CA GLY A 67 4.31 -11.37 8.14
C GLY A 67 5.58 -11.94 7.55
N LYS A 68 6.57 -12.26 8.40
CA LYS A 68 7.85 -12.88 8.02
C LYS A 68 7.68 -14.06 7.06
N SER A 69 6.80 -15.00 7.41
CA SER A 69 6.60 -16.22 6.61
C SER A 69 6.11 -15.91 5.21
N PHE A 70 5.21 -14.93 5.07
CA PHE A 70 4.69 -14.50 3.77
C PHE A 70 5.73 -13.71 2.98
N LEU A 71 6.41 -12.74 3.61
CA LEU A 71 7.48 -11.96 2.98
C LEU A 71 8.56 -12.87 2.42
N LYS A 72 8.98 -13.91 3.16
CA LYS A 72 9.96 -14.89 2.70
C LYS A 72 9.55 -15.64 1.43
N THR A 73 8.25 -15.82 1.18
CA THR A 73 7.79 -16.40 -0.08
C THR A 73 7.99 -15.44 -1.25
N CYS A 74 8.00 -14.14 -1.01
CA CYS A 74 8.09 -13.10 -2.03
C CYS A 74 9.53 -12.65 -2.26
N VAL A 75 10.26 -12.42 -1.17
CA VAL A 75 11.64 -11.93 -1.12
C VAL A 75 12.41 -12.85 -0.16
N PRO A 76 12.99 -13.97 -0.64
CA PRO A 76 13.58 -15.00 0.23
C PRO A 76 14.76 -14.54 1.11
N ASN A 77 15.45 -13.48 0.70
CA ASN A 77 16.62 -12.91 1.36
C ASN A 77 16.30 -11.51 1.95
N PHE A 78 15.07 -11.29 2.41
CA PHE A 78 14.68 -10.01 2.98
C PHE A 78 15.42 -9.71 4.30
N GLU A 79 15.84 -10.75 5.03
CA GLU A 79 16.51 -10.61 6.32
C GLU A 79 17.81 -9.79 6.22
N ASP A 80 18.52 -9.85 5.09
CA ASP A 80 19.74 -9.07 4.83
C ASP A 80 19.46 -7.59 4.55
N GLN A 81 18.20 -7.25 4.28
CA GLN A 81 17.72 -5.90 3.95
C GLN A 81 16.97 -5.25 5.12
N LEU A 82 16.86 -5.93 6.25
CA LEU A 82 16.16 -5.40 7.42
C LEU A 82 16.93 -4.25 8.04
N LEU A 83 16.25 -3.10 8.11
CA LEU A 83 16.69 -1.98 8.93
C LEU A 83 16.24 -2.21 10.39
N PRO A 84 17.03 -1.73 11.37
CA PRO A 84 16.62 -1.81 12.77
C PRO A 84 15.32 -1.02 12.99
N ILE A 85 14.48 -1.53 13.88
CA ILE A 85 13.28 -0.84 14.35
C ILE A 85 13.48 -0.43 15.80
N ASP A 86 13.23 0.83 16.12
CA ASP A 86 13.35 1.35 17.49
C ASP A 86 12.01 1.92 17.96
N GLY A 87 11.68 1.70 19.23
CA GLY A 87 10.60 2.39 19.92
C GLY A 87 9.15 2.05 19.54
N ILE A 88 8.85 1.00 18.75
CA ILE A 88 7.46 0.65 18.39
C ILE A 88 7.06 -0.72 18.92
N GLU A 89 6.11 -0.72 19.87
CA GLU A 89 5.40 -1.92 20.33
C GLU A 89 4.11 -2.11 19.53
N PHE A 90 3.94 -3.31 18.95
CA PHE A 90 2.73 -3.63 18.18
C PHE A 90 1.80 -4.50 19.01
N ASN A 91 0.57 -4.04 19.19
CA ASN A 91 -0.50 -4.82 19.81
C ASN A 91 -1.55 -5.15 18.75
N SER A 92 -1.75 -6.44 18.45
CA SER A 92 -2.96 -6.86 17.75
C SER A 92 -4.09 -7.00 18.77
N ALA A 93 -5.35 -7.02 18.31
CA ALA A 93 -6.54 -7.17 19.16
C ALA A 93 -6.55 -8.42 20.06
N SER A 94 -5.55 -9.31 19.99
CA SER A 94 -5.50 -10.55 20.77
C SER A 94 -4.12 -10.95 21.33
N ASN A 95 -3.00 -10.37 20.89
CA ASN A 95 -1.65 -10.68 21.43
C ASN A 95 -0.61 -9.60 21.08
N PRO A 96 0.43 -9.44 21.92
CA PRO A 96 1.61 -8.65 21.57
C PRO A 96 2.29 -9.24 20.33
N MET A 97 2.55 -8.40 19.34
CA MET A 97 3.22 -8.75 18.10
C MET A 97 4.68 -8.31 18.16
N LYS A 98 5.59 -9.26 17.95
CA LYS A 98 7.02 -8.98 17.85
C LYS A 98 7.37 -8.53 16.44
N SER A 99 7.90 -7.31 16.31
CA SER A 99 8.53 -6.79 15.10
C SER A 99 9.97 -7.31 14.99
N LEU A 100 10.44 -7.48 13.76
CA LEU A 100 11.80 -7.95 13.44
C LEU A 100 12.69 -6.85 12.87
N GLY A 101 12.08 -5.82 12.26
CA GLY A 101 12.77 -4.74 11.58
C GLY A 101 11.86 -4.08 10.56
N ILE A 102 12.41 -3.09 9.86
CA ILE A 102 11.77 -2.40 8.74
C ILE A 102 12.31 -2.96 7.43
N PHE A 103 11.41 -3.29 6.51
CA PHE A 103 11.71 -3.69 5.14
C PHE A 103 11.22 -2.61 4.18
N GLU A 104 12.15 -1.83 3.64
CA GLU A 104 11.87 -0.86 2.58
C GLU A 104 11.79 -1.56 1.22
N THR A 105 10.74 -1.31 0.46
CA THR A 105 10.62 -1.81 -0.91
C THR A 105 9.80 -0.88 -1.78
N THR A 106 9.94 -1.07 -3.09
CA THR A 106 9.01 -0.50 -4.07
C THR A 106 7.81 -1.43 -4.26
N ILE A 107 6.61 -0.84 -4.33
CA ILE A 107 5.37 -1.49 -4.73
C ILE A 107 4.94 -0.91 -6.08
N ILE A 108 4.54 -1.78 -7.00
CA ILE A 108 3.99 -1.39 -8.30
C ILE A 108 2.53 -1.82 -8.38
N PHE A 109 1.62 -0.85 -8.48
CA PHE A 109 0.23 -1.09 -8.84
C PHE A 109 0.12 -1.18 -10.37
N PRO A 110 -0.19 -2.37 -10.91
CA PRO A 110 -0.36 -2.52 -12.35
C PRO A 110 -1.61 -1.79 -12.81
N HIS A 111 -1.48 -0.94 -13.81
CA HIS A 111 -2.61 -0.31 -14.48
C HIS A 111 -2.32 -0.18 -15.97
N ILE A 112 -3.36 -0.35 -16.78
CA ILE A 112 -3.26 -0.62 -18.22
C ILE A 112 -2.61 0.53 -18.98
N ASN A 113 -2.82 1.78 -18.56
CA ASN A 113 -2.27 2.97 -19.21
C ASN A 113 -1.02 3.53 -18.52
N GLY A 114 -0.42 2.78 -17.59
CA GLY A 114 0.75 3.20 -16.83
C GLY A 114 0.66 2.74 -15.39
N ASN A 115 1.75 2.15 -14.89
CA ASN A 115 1.79 1.62 -13.53
C ASN A 115 2.07 2.74 -12.52
N LEU A 116 1.44 2.67 -11.35
CA LEU A 116 1.80 3.52 -10.22
C LEU A 116 2.87 2.81 -9.39
N ARG A 117 4.02 3.48 -9.20
CA ARG A 117 5.13 2.99 -8.39
C ARG A 117 5.25 3.85 -7.14
N ILE A 118 5.30 3.22 -5.97
CA ILE A 118 5.51 3.90 -4.69
C ILE A 118 6.60 3.18 -3.88
N THR A 119 7.35 3.94 -3.08
CA THR A 119 8.30 3.38 -2.09
C THR A 119 7.62 3.36 -0.73
N VAL A 120 7.73 2.22 -0.04
CA VAL A 120 7.03 1.94 1.23
C VAL A 120 7.96 1.17 2.17
N GLU A 121 7.89 1.53 3.44
CA GLU A 121 8.49 0.80 4.54
C GLU A 121 7.45 -0.09 5.22
N PHE A 122 7.77 -1.38 5.35
CA PHE A 122 6.93 -2.35 6.04
C PHE A 122 7.59 -2.81 7.33
N VAL A 123 6.83 -2.79 8.42
CA VAL A 123 7.23 -3.51 9.63
C VAL A 123 7.08 -5.01 9.39
N VAL A 124 8.15 -5.76 9.57
CA VAL A 124 8.11 -7.22 9.47
C VAL A 124 7.71 -7.84 10.81
N MET A 125 6.57 -8.51 10.83
CA MET A 125 5.99 -9.16 12.00
C MET A 125 6.41 -10.63 12.09
N GLU A 126 6.89 -11.08 13.25
CA GLU A 126 7.38 -12.45 13.44
C GLU A 126 6.27 -13.51 13.35
N ARG A 127 5.08 -13.22 13.91
CA ARG A 127 3.97 -14.17 14.07
C ARG A 127 2.65 -13.70 13.45
N TYR A 128 2.73 -13.08 12.28
CA TYR A 128 1.55 -12.70 11.50
C TYR A 128 1.27 -13.74 10.40
N SER A 129 0.03 -14.26 10.35
CA SER A 129 -0.40 -15.35 9.46
C SER A 129 -1.06 -14.87 8.16
N GLY A 130 -1.20 -13.56 7.95
CA GLY A 130 -1.80 -13.03 6.73
C GLY A 130 -0.97 -13.36 5.48
N THR A 131 -1.66 -13.54 4.36
CA THR A 131 -1.09 -13.89 3.05
C THR A 131 -1.04 -12.68 2.11
N HIS A 132 -0.90 -11.49 2.68
CA HIS A 132 -0.85 -10.22 1.98
C HIS A 132 0.01 -9.23 2.79
N PHE A 133 0.50 -8.21 2.11
CA PHE A 133 1.04 -7.01 2.75
C PHE A 133 -0.13 -6.12 3.21
N ILE A 134 0.06 -5.33 4.25
CA ILE A 134 -0.89 -4.30 4.68
C ILE A 134 -0.28 -2.93 4.38
N LEU A 135 -0.94 -2.14 3.54
CA LEU A 135 -0.64 -0.72 3.33
C LEU A 135 -1.58 0.11 4.18
N GLU A 136 -1.00 0.85 5.12
CA GLU A 136 -1.72 1.69 6.07
C GLU A 136 -1.96 3.11 5.51
N ASN A 137 -2.88 3.83 6.16
CA ASN A 137 -3.39 5.13 5.79
C ASN A 137 -2.33 6.21 5.55
N ASP A 138 -1.19 6.21 6.26
CA ASP A 138 -0.13 7.20 6.06
C ASP A 138 0.36 7.20 4.62
N TYR A 139 0.67 6.02 4.08
CA TYR A 139 1.09 5.88 2.69
C TYR A 139 -0.04 6.15 1.70
N LEU A 140 -1.28 5.80 2.06
CA LEU A 140 -2.44 6.12 1.23
C LEU A 140 -2.57 7.64 1.05
N ILE A 141 -2.50 8.41 2.14
CA ILE A 141 -2.59 9.87 2.12
C ILE A 141 -1.37 10.49 1.42
N MET A 142 -0.14 10.03 1.73
CA MET A 142 1.09 10.57 1.14
C MET A 142 1.10 10.49 -0.39
N TYR A 143 0.47 9.47 -0.97
CA TYR A 143 0.36 9.27 -2.41
C TYR A 143 -1.01 9.66 -3.00
N GLY A 144 -1.89 10.29 -2.22
CA GLY A 144 -3.20 10.79 -2.68
C GLY A 144 -4.21 9.69 -3.03
N ILE A 145 -4.11 8.53 -2.38
CA ILE A 145 -5.01 7.38 -2.52
C ILE A 145 -6.03 7.41 -1.37
N ASP A 146 -7.02 8.29 -1.43
CA ASP A 146 -8.00 8.43 -0.35
C ASP A 146 -9.09 7.33 -0.40
N LEU A 147 -9.15 6.51 0.66
CA LEU A 147 -10.24 5.53 0.86
C LEU A 147 -11.40 6.11 1.68
N HIS A 148 -11.15 7.16 2.46
CA HIS A 148 -12.16 7.89 3.23
C HIS A 148 -12.22 9.32 2.74
N ASN A 149 -13.41 9.92 2.81
CA ASN A 149 -13.63 11.30 2.41
C ASN A 149 -12.96 12.22 3.45
N ASN A 150 -11.72 12.62 3.19
CA ASN A 150 -11.02 13.56 4.05
C ASN A 150 -11.65 14.95 3.86
N LYS A 151 -12.23 15.53 4.92
CA LYS A 151 -12.86 16.86 4.85
C LYS A 151 -11.84 18.00 4.77
N GLU A 152 -10.55 17.67 4.87
CA GLU A 152 -9.45 18.64 4.92
C GLU A 152 -8.70 18.80 3.58
N ILE A 153 -9.17 18.17 2.50
CA ILE A 153 -8.69 18.36 1.11
C ILE A 153 -9.67 19.20 0.31
#